data_AF-A0A0G1K6Z0-F1
#
_entry.id   AF-A0A0G1K6Z0-F1
#
_cell.length_a   1.000
_cell.length_b   1.000
_cell.length_c   1.000
_cell.angle_alpha   90.00
_cell.angle_beta   90.00
_cell.angle_gamma   90.00
#
_symmetry.space_group_name_H-M   'P 1'
#
loop_
_entity.id
_entity.type
_entity.pdbx_description
1 polymer ?
#
loop_
_entity_poly.entity_id
_entity_poly.type
_entity_poly.pdbx_seq_one_letter_code
_entity_poly.pdbx_strand_id
1 'polypeptide(L)'
;MLIENTGNVDNSPSKVEFRIFDFAGKVLLEETQNKNKVRKIAPYATEEVFAEIPTRLPAGNYIARFKVYNGEEIKHEGEVSLSVLPYGTLQQAGFGFSGLSIAHKISILLPIFALLILVLYVIYTRRLARRRVE
;
A
#
# COMPACT_ATOMS: atom_id res chain seq x y z
N MET A 1 0.57 8.97 -8.89
CA MET A 1 0.57 10.18 -9.75
C MET A 1 1.58 11.16 -9.18
N LEU A 2 2.35 11.85 -10.02
CA LEU A 2 3.31 12.86 -9.57
C LEU A 2 2.61 14.21 -9.51
N ILE A 3 2.63 14.87 -8.35
CA ILE A 3 2.00 16.18 -8.16
C ILE A 3 3.04 17.16 -7.63
N GLU A 4 3.08 18.34 -8.23
CA GLU A 4 3.87 19.49 -7.78
C GLU A 4 2.96 20.51 -7.08
N ASN A 5 3.39 21.00 -5.92
CA ASN A 5 2.72 22.09 -5.22
C ASN A 5 3.43 23.42 -5.54
N THR A 6 2.85 24.23 -6.42
CA THR A 6 3.39 25.56 -6.77
C THR A 6 2.99 26.67 -5.79
N GLY A 7 2.19 26.33 -4.77
CA GLY A 7 1.72 27.26 -3.75
C GLY A 7 2.71 27.46 -2.61
N ASN A 8 2.37 28.38 -1.72
CA ASN A 8 3.15 28.72 -0.53
C ASN A 8 2.65 28.06 0.77
N VAL A 9 1.67 27.15 0.67
CA VAL A 9 1.09 26.40 1.80
C VAL A 9 0.99 24.91 1.47
N ASP A 10 0.97 24.07 2.51
CA ASP A 10 0.74 22.63 2.37
C ASP A 10 -0.60 22.35 1.67
N ASN A 11 -0.56 21.64 0.54
CA ASN A 11 -1.73 21.40 -0.28
C ASN A 11 -1.85 19.93 -0.72
N SER A 12 -3.08 19.47 -0.93
CA SER A 12 -3.38 18.14 -1.45
C SER A 12 -4.65 18.19 -2.30
N PRO A 13 -4.81 17.29 -3.27
CA PRO A 13 -6.10 17.04 -3.89
C PRO A 13 -7.19 16.85 -2.84
N SER A 14 -8.28 17.61 -2.98
CA SER A 14 -9.46 17.54 -2.11
C SER A 14 -10.33 16.32 -2.44
N LYS A 15 -10.47 16.02 -3.73
CA LYS A 15 -11.25 14.92 -4.26
C LYS A 15 -10.62 14.44 -5.57
N VAL A 16 -10.60 13.14 -5.76
CA VAL A 16 -10.26 12.49 -7.03
C VAL A 16 -11.46 11.65 -7.44
N GLU A 17 -12.07 12.00 -8.56
CA GLU A 17 -13.22 11.31 -9.12
C GLU A 17 -12.78 10.44 -10.29
N PHE A 18 -13.30 9.22 -10.34
CA PHE A 18 -13.05 8.28 -11.42
C PHE A 18 -14.37 7.80 -12.00
N ARG A 19 -14.50 7.96 -13.32
CA ARG A 19 -15.58 7.42 -14.12
C ARG A 19 -15.02 6.34 -15.03
N ILE A 20 -15.43 5.10 -14.80
CA ILE A 20 -14.92 3.91 -15.48
C ILE A 20 -15.94 3.49 -16.54
N PHE A 21 -15.46 3.39 -17.77
CA PHE A 21 -16.22 3.02 -18.95
C PHE A 21 -15.82 1.63 -19.45
N ASP A 22 -16.63 1.08 -20.34
CA ASP A 22 -16.27 -0.10 -21.13
C ASP A 22 -14.97 0.11 -21.94
N PHE A 23 -14.44 -0.98 -22.51
CA PHE A 23 -13.23 -0.92 -23.32
C PHE A 23 -13.36 0.01 -24.54
N ALA A 24 -14.58 0.31 -24.98
CA ALA A 24 -14.87 1.20 -26.10
C ALA A 24 -15.02 2.68 -25.66
N GLY A 25 -15.00 2.97 -24.35
CA GLY A 25 -15.15 4.31 -23.78
C GLY A 25 -16.56 4.90 -23.94
N LYS A 26 -17.57 4.08 -24.21
CA LYS A 26 -18.94 4.51 -24.55
C LYS A 26 -19.90 4.38 -23.38
N VAL A 27 -19.87 3.26 -22.68
CA VAL A 27 -20.82 2.96 -21.60
C VAL A 27 -20.14 3.22 -20.27
N LEU A 28 -20.72 4.10 -19.44
CA LEU A 28 -20.29 4.30 -18.06
C LEU A 28 -20.73 3.07 -17.24
N LEU A 29 -19.75 2.40 -16.63
CA LEU A 29 -19.97 1.18 -15.83
C LEU A 29 -19.95 1.48 -14.33
N GLU A 30 -19.04 2.34 -13.87
CA GLU A 30 -18.89 2.68 -12.47
C GLU A 30 -18.42 4.13 -12.32
N GLU A 31 -18.96 4.86 -11.34
CA GLU A 31 -18.46 6.16 -10.91
C GLU A 31 -18.13 6.08 -9.44
N THR A 32 -16.93 6.51 -9.08
CA THR A 32 -16.38 6.33 -7.74
C THR A 32 -15.45 7.49 -7.38
N GLN A 33 -15.18 7.62 -6.09
CA GLN A 33 -14.31 8.66 -5.54
C GLN A 33 -13.24 8.00 -4.68
N ASN A 34 -12.10 8.67 -4.54
CA ASN A 34 -11.03 8.17 -3.68
C ASN A 34 -11.52 8.02 -2.22
N LYS A 35 -11.17 6.90 -1.59
CA LYS A 35 -11.52 6.64 -0.19
C LYS A 35 -10.46 7.13 0.79
N ASN A 36 -9.20 7.10 0.38
CA ASN A 36 -8.10 7.47 1.25
C ASN A 36 -7.97 9.00 1.36
N LYS A 37 -7.53 9.47 2.52
CA LYS A 37 -7.11 10.86 2.68
C LYS A 37 -5.78 11.05 1.98
N VAL A 38 -5.76 11.92 0.98
CA VAL A 38 -4.55 12.20 0.20
C VAL A 38 -3.55 12.98 1.05
N ARG A 39 -2.27 12.58 1.04
CA ARG A 39 -1.23 13.25 1.81
C ARG A 39 -1.02 14.68 1.28
N LYS A 40 -0.80 15.63 2.19
CA LYS A 40 -0.40 16.99 1.84
C LYS A 40 1.04 17.03 1.35
N ILE A 41 1.26 17.85 0.34
CA ILE A 41 2.54 18.11 -0.30
C ILE A 41 3.01 19.48 0.18
N ALA A 42 4.25 19.55 0.66
CA ALA A 42 4.85 20.80 1.12
C ALA A 42 4.94 21.84 -0.03
N PRO A 43 5.04 23.15 0.28
CA PRO A 43 5.25 24.21 -0.70
C PRO A 43 6.46 23.92 -1.59
N TYR A 44 6.30 24.12 -2.90
CA TYR A 44 7.35 23.93 -3.93
C TYR A 44 7.94 22.53 -4.01
N ALA A 45 7.31 21.54 -3.36
CA ALA A 45 7.72 20.15 -3.41
C ALA A 45 6.95 19.39 -4.50
N THR A 46 7.62 18.38 -5.05
CA THR A 46 7.03 17.41 -5.98
C THR A 46 7.03 16.05 -5.32
N GLU A 47 5.85 15.48 -5.13
CA GLU A 47 5.69 14.20 -4.45
C GLU A 47 4.84 13.23 -5.27
N GLU A 48 5.14 11.94 -5.10
CA GLU A 48 4.26 10.89 -5.59
C GLU A 48 3.11 10.66 -4.62
N VAL A 49 1.90 10.73 -5.16
CA VAL A 49 0.67 10.62 -4.42
C VAL A 49 -0.16 9.46 -4.94
N PHE A 50 -0.73 8.71 -4.00
CA PHE A 50 -1.60 7.57 -4.27
C PHE A 50 -3.05 7.90 -3.87
N ALA A 51 -3.98 7.62 -4.78
CA ALA A 51 -5.41 7.65 -4.52
C ALA A 51 -5.94 6.22 -4.61
N GLU A 52 -6.63 5.77 -3.57
CA GLU A 52 -7.22 4.44 -3.50
C GLU A 52 -8.65 4.49 -3.99
N ILE A 53 -8.91 3.74 -5.07
CA ILE A 53 -10.17 3.80 -5.78
C ILE A 53 -10.85 2.44 -5.68
N PRO A 54 -11.94 2.33 -4.91
CA PRO A 54 -12.67 1.08 -4.81
C PRO A 54 -13.41 0.82 -6.12
N THR A 55 -13.33 -0.41 -6.62
CA THR A 55 -14.13 -0.89 -7.75
C THR A 55 -14.69 -2.27 -7.46
N ARG A 56 -15.84 -2.59 -8.03
CA ARG A 56 -16.45 -3.93 -8.02
C ARG A 56 -16.51 -4.56 -9.41
N LEU A 57 -15.83 -3.98 -10.39
CA LEU A 57 -15.84 -4.48 -11.75
C LEU A 57 -15.17 -5.86 -11.83
N PRO A 58 -15.69 -6.77 -12.68
CA PRO A 58 -15.05 -8.03 -12.95
C PRO A 58 -13.69 -7.83 -13.64
N ALA A 59 -12.91 -8.91 -13.75
CA ALA A 59 -11.66 -8.87 -14.50
C ALA A 59 -11.91 -8.51 -15.98
N GLY A 60 -11.13 -7.58 -16.51
CA GLY A 60 -11.34 -7.03 -17.84
C GLY A 60 -10.54 -5.76 -18.11
N ASN A 61 -10.64 -5.26 -19.34
CA ASN A 61 -10.04 -4.00 -19.76
C ASN A 61 -11.10 -2.91 -19.84
N TYR A 62 -10.77 -1.74 -19.34
CA TYR A 62 -11.66 -0.61 -19.17
C TYR A 62 -10.94 0.69 -19.52
N ILE A 63 -11.72 1.74 -19.74
CA ILE A 63 -11.20 3.09 -19.88
C ILE A 63 -11.68 3.90 -18.69
N ALA A 64 -10.77 4.47 -17.91
CA ALA A 64 -11.11 5.33 -16.78
C ALA A 64 -10.80 6.78 -17.09
N ARG A 65 -11.78 7.66 -16.91
CA ARG A 65 -11.58 9.11 -16.94
C ARG A 65 -11.54 9.63 -15.52
N PHE A 66 -10.50 10.38 -15.21
CA PHE A 66 -10.30 10.90 -13.86
C PHE A 66 -10.29 12.42 -13.83
N LYS A 67 -10.72 12.96 -12.69
CA LYS A 67 -10.69 14.38 -12.37
C LYS A 67 -10.12 14.60 -10.98
N VAL A 68 -9.11 15.45 -10.88
CA VAL A 68 -8.43 15.83 -9.64
C VAL A 68 -8.86 17.24 -9.26
N TYR A 69 -9.48 17.36 -8.10
CA TYR A 69 -10.05 18.60 -7.60
C TYR A 69 -9.17 19.23 -6.52
N ASN A 70 -9.04 20.55 -6.55
CA ASN A 70 -8.59 21.36 -5.42
C ASN A 70 -9.73 22.32 -5.01
N GLY A 71 -10.47 21.95 -3.96
CA GLY A 71 -11.75 22.59 -3.65
C GLY A 71 -12.79 22.23 -4.72
N GLU A 72 -13.37 23.25 -5.34
CA GLU A 72 -14.36 23.08 -6.43
C GLU A 72 -13.72 23.09 -7.83
N GLU A 73 -12.43 23.44 -7.93
CA GLU A 73 -11.73 23.60 -9.20
C GLU A 73 -11.07 22.28 -9.65
N ILE A 74 -11.26 21.94 -10.93
CA ILE A 74 -10.57 20.82 -11.57
C ILE A 74 -9.17 21.30 -11.95
N LYS A 75 -8.15 20.74 -11.31
CA LYS A 75 -6.74 21.06 -11.59
C LYS A 75 -6.13 20.15 -12.63
N HIS A 76 -6.62 18.91 -12.72
CA HIS A 76 -6.13 17.95 -13.67
C HIS A 76 -7.22 16.97 -14.05
N GLU A 77 -7.27 16.61 -15.33
CA GLU A 77 -8.15 15.58 -15.84
C GLU A 77 -7.47 14.82 -16.96
N GLY A 78 -7.91 13.59 -17.17
CA GLY A 78 -7.33 12.73 -18.19
C GLY A 78 -8.07 11.41 -18.33
N GLU A 79 -7.56 10.60 -19.25
CA GLU A 79 -8.05 9.26 -19.54
C GLU A 79 -6.90 8.27 -19.38
N VAL A 80 -7.20 7.12 -18.77
CA VAL A 80 -6.24 6.04 -18.54
C VAL A 80 -6.88 4.70 -18.85
N SER A 81 -6.16 3.84 -19.56
CA SER A 81 -6.56 2.45 -19.77
C SER A 81 -6.31 1.65 -18.50
N LEU A 82 -7.35 1.00 -17.98
CA LEU A 82 -7.33 0.19 -16.78
C LEU A 82 -7.45 -1.29 -17.16
N SER A 83 -6.60 -2.14 -16.60
CA SER A 83 -6.75 -3.60 -16.68
C SER A 83 -6.97 -4.16 -15.29
N VAL A 84 -8.17 -4.68 -15.04
CA VAL A 84 -8.51 -5.37 -13.80
C VAL A 84 -8.17 -6.84 -14.00
N LEU A 85 -7.17 -7.32 -13.28
CA LEU A 85 -6.73 -8.70 -13.41
C LEU A 85 -7.55 -9.63 -12.50
N PRO A 86 -7.73 -10.92 -12.88
CA PRO A 86 -8.37 -11.91 -12.03
C PRO A 86 -7.69 -12.06 -10.66
N TYR A 87 -8.46 -12.47 -9.66
CA TYR A 87 -7.91 -12.69 -8.32
C TYR A 87 -6.70 -13.64 -8.34
N GLY A 88 -5.61 -13.27 -7.66
CA GLY A 88 -4.39 -14.07 -7.55
C GLY A 88 -3.37 -13.90 -8.68
N THR A 89 -3.62 -13.00 -9.66
CA THR A 89 -2.65 -12.70 -10.73
C THR A 89 -1.54 -11.75 -10.31
N LEU A 90 -1.84 -10.76 -9.48
CA LEU A 90 -0.82 -9.90 -8.89
C LEU A 90 -0.05 -10.73 -7.87
N GLN A 91 1.27 -10.89 -8.08
CA GLN A 91 2.15 -11.37 -7.03
C GLN A 91 2.15 -10.34 -5.91
N GLN A 92 1.24 -10.49 -4.96
CA GLN A 92 1.23 -9.73 -3.73
C GLN A 92 2.62 -9.88 -3.13
N ALA A 93 3.32 -8.75 -2.89
CA ALA A 93 4.55 -8.75 -2.12
C ALA A 93 4.27 -9.56 -0.84
N GLY A 94 4.97 -10.69 -0.69
CA GLY A 94 4.50 -11.85 0.06
C GLY A 94 3.72 -11.54 1.34
N PHE A 95 2.50 -12.02 1.46
CA PHE A 95 1.74 -11.87 2.69
C PHE A 95 2.37 -12.73 3.82
N GLY A 96 2.64 -12.13 4.98
CA GLY A 96 3.25 -12.81 6.14
C GLY A 96 4.77 -12.66 6.25
N PHE A 97 5.45 -13.62 6.88
CA PHE A 97 6.91 -13.57 7.08
C PHE A 97 7.68 -13.50 5.74
N SER A 98 7.10 -14.02 4.65
CA SER A 98 7.72 -14.05 3.32
C SER A 98 7.93 -12.66 2.72
N GLY A 99 7.01 -11.71 2.89
CA GLY A 99 7.15 -10.34 2.35
C GLY A 99 7.62 -9.28 3.34
N LEU A 100 8.02 -9.66 4.57
CA LEU A 100 8.80 -8.77 5.41
C LEU A 100 10.17 -8.48 4.76
N SER A 101 10.63 -7.23 4.88
CA SER A 101 12.00 -6.88 4.48
C SER A 101 13.02 -7.66 5.33
N ILE A 102 14.23 -7.85 4.80
CA ILE A 102 15.29 -8.60 5.49
C ILE A 102 15.55 -8.03 6.90
N ALA A 103 15.54 -6.71 7.04
CA ALA A 103 15.72 -6.05 8.34
C ALA A 103 14.61 -6.42 9.35
N HIS A 104 13.35 -6.45 8.91
CA HIS A 104 12.24 -6.83 9.79
C HIS A 104 12.26 -8.32 10.14
N LYS A 105 12.67 -9.19 9.21
CA LYS A 105 12.87 -10.62 9.48
C LYS A 105 13.92 -10.86 10.58
N ILE A 106 15.04 -10.15 10.50
CA ILE A 106 16.13 -10.24 11.49
C ILE A 106 15.66 -9.74 12.87
N SER A 107 14.95 -8.61 12.91
CA SER A 107 14.43 -8.02 14.16
C SER A 107 13.50 -8.97 14.93
N ILE A 108 12.72 -9.78 14.22
CA ILE A 108 11.82 -10.78 14.84
C ILE A 108 12.57 -12.05 15.25
N LEU A 109 13.51 -12.53 14.43
CA LEU A 109 14.25 -13.77 14.71
C LEU A 109 15.20 -13.65 15.90
N LEU A 110 15.88 -12.51 16.07
CA LEU A 110 16.84 -12.28 17.14
C LEU A 110 16.29 -12.53 18.56
N PRO A 111 15.15 -11.95 18.98
CA PRO A 111 14.60 -12.19 20.32
C PRO A 111 14.13 -13.62 20.51
N ILE A 112 13.61 -14.29 19.47
CA ILE A 112 13.21 -15.70 19.52
C ILE A 112 14.44 -16.58 19.80
N PHE A 113 15.54 -16.37 19.07
CA PHE A 113 16.78 -17.11 19.29
C PHE A 113 17.39 -16.81 20.66
N ALA A 114 17.38 -15.56 21.12
CA ALA A 114 17.87 -15.20 22.44
C ALA A 114 17.12 -15.95 23.56
N LEU A 115 15.79 -16.03 23.45
CA LEU A 115 14.95 -16.75 24.40
C LEU A 115 15.20 -18.27 24.37
N LEU A 116 15.37 -18.84 23.18
CA LEU A 116 15.74 -20.26 23.00
C LEU A 116 17.08 -20.59 23.65
N ILE A 117 18.10 -19.74 23.44
CA ILE A 117 19.43 -19.90 24.03
C ILE A 117 19.35 -19.81 25.56
N LEU A 118 18.59 -18.86 26.09
CA LEU A 118 18.39 -18.71 27.54
C LEU A 118 17.76 -19.98 28.15
N VAL A 119 16.70 -20.51 27.52
CA VAL A 119 16.01 -21.73 27.98
C VAL A 119 16.95 -22.93 27.94
N LEU A 120 17.70 -23.11 26.86
CA LEU A 120 18.69 -24.19 26.73
C LEU A 120 19.82 -24.06 27.76
N TYR A 121 20.29 -22.84 28.03
CA TYR A 121 21.30 -22.57 29.04
C TYR A 121 20.82 -22.94 30.44
N VAL A 122 19.59 -22.56 30.80
CA VAL A 122 18.98 -22.93 32.09
C VAL A 122 18.79 -24.44 32.21
N ILE A 123 18.37 -25.13 31.14
CA ILE A 123 18.26 -26.59 31.14
C ILE A 123 19.63 -27.24 31.32
N TYR A 124 20.64 -26.78 30.58
CA TYR A 124 22.00 -27.31 30.63
C TYR A 124 22.62 -27.17 32.02
N THR A 125 22.56 -25.97 32.60
CA THR A 125 23.09 -25.69 33.95
C THR A 125 22.36 -26.51 35.02
N ARG A 126 21.03 -26.65 34.94
CA ARG A 126 20.26 -27.51 35.85
C ARG A 126 20.61 -28.99 35.72
N ARG A 127 20.86 -29.48 34.50
CA ARG A 127 21.29 -30.88 34.28
C ARG A 127 22.71 -31.13 34.80
N LEU A 128 23.61 -30.17 34.62
CA LEU A 128 24.99 -30.27 35.11
C LEU A 128 25.04 -30.27 36.64
N ALA A 129 24.22 -29.44 37.30
CA ALA A 129 24.12 -29.41 38.76
C ALA A 129 23.63 -30.73 39.36
N ARG A 130 22.65 -31.40 38.72
CA ARG A 130 22.17 -32.72 39.18
C ARG A 130 23.22 -33.82 39.06
N ARG A 131 24.04 -33.81 38.01
CA ARG A 131 25.11 -34.80 37.79
C ARG A 131 26.31 -34.67 38.72
N ARG A 132 26.44 -33.59 39.51
CA ARG A 132 27.51 -33.40 40.49
C ARG A 132 27.13 -33.81 41.91
N VAL A 133 25.85 -34.16 42.14
CA VAL A 133 25.30 -34.51 43.45
C VAL A 133 25.06 -36.03 43.58
N GLU A 134 25.16 -36.77 42.48
CA GLU A 134 25.37 -38.24 42.44
C GLU A 134 26.86 -38.54 42.38
#